data_AF-A0A3B5K6W4-F1
#
_entry.id   AF-A0A3B5K6W4-F1
#
_cell.length_a   1.000
_cell.length_b   1.000
_cell.length_c   1.000
_cell.angle_alpha   90.00
_cell.angle_beta   90.00
_cell.angle_gamma   90.00
#
_symmetry.space_group_name_H-M   'P 1'
#
loop_
_entity.id
_entity.type
_entity.pdbx_description
1 polymer ?
#
loop_
_entity_poly.entity_id
_entity_poly.type
_entity_poly.pdbx_seq_one_letter_code
_entity_poly.pdbx_strand_id
1 'polypeptide(L)'
;MYLYFSSLMPFKTWATFQTISYPPLINVFLQFWTIKEVLAALTSLILLLLLAVWFGCYTKATTMSVTVLENGSELKRGDSVLSKNSQWIALFQQDGNFVVYRTEPMWASDTFGMDPTRLCMQGDCNLVMYNDEDKPRWHTNTSKGGCKTCVLSLTDEGQLVLKKDGQEIWNSDHDHGMK
;
A
#
# COMPACT_ATOMS: atom_id res chain seq x y z
N MET A 1 -4.31 -30.53 70.37
CA MET A 1 -4.06 -30.36 71.83
C MET A 1 -3.53 -28.95 72.04
N TYR A 2 -4.12 -28.27 73.02
CA TYR A 2 -4.03 -26.87 73.48
C TYR A 2 -2.93 -25.88 73.03
N LEU A 3 -3.42 -24.64 72.96
CA LEU A 3 -2.83 -23.31 72.71
C LEU A 3 -1.61 -22.96 73.59
N TYR A 4 -0.74 -22.09 73.09
CA TYR A 4 -0.05 -21.07 73.91
C TYR A 4 0.05 -19.73 73.17
N PHE A 5 -0.39 -18.69 73.85
CA PHE A 5 -0.21 -17.27 73.56
C PHE A 5 1.00 -16.74 74.38
N SER A 6 1.42 -15.50 74.09
CA SER A 6 2.40 -14.63 74.78
C SER A 6 3.79 -14.56 74.09
N SER A 7 4.49 -13.42 74.00
CA SER A 7 4.45 -12.22 74.83
C SER A 7 4.93 -10.93 74.12
N LEU A 8 4.24 -9.83 74.41
CA LEU A 8 4.73 -8.50 74.86
C LEU A 8 6.07 -7.93 74.34
N MET A 9 5.98 -6.72 73.76
CA MET A 9 7.06 -5.72 73.69
C MET A 9 7.46 -5.21 75.10
N PRO A 10 8.63 -4.55 75.24
CA PRO A 10 8.56 -3.16 75.71
C PRO A 10 9.55 -2.17 75.06
N PHE A 11 9.07 -0.93 75.00
CA PHE A 11 9.78 0.35 74.83
C PHE A 11 10.86 0.58 75.92
N LYS A 12 11.95 1.30 75.58
CA LYS A 12 12.35 2.56 76.29
C LYS A 12 13.65 3.22 75.74
N THR A 13 13.49 4.50 75.34
CA THR A 13 14.33 5.70 75.64
C THR A 13 15.75 5.79 75.03
N TRP A 14 16.29 6.92 74.57
CA TRP A 14 16.11 8.33 74.92
C TRP A 14 16.30 9.24 73.69
N ALA A 15 15.53 10.33 73.61
CA ALA A 15 15.81 11.47 72.75
C ALA A 15 16.83 12.40 73.44
N THR A 16 17.82 12.88 72.69
CA THR A 16 18.56 14.11 73.03
C THR A 16 18.54 15.05 71.83
N PHE A 17 18.12 16.27 72.10
CA PHE A 17 18.00 17.39 71.18
C PHE A 17 19.39 17.93 70.81
N GLN A 18 19.63 18.17 69.52
CA GLN A 18 20.46 19.29 69.08
C GLN A 18 19.77 19.98 67.90
N THR A 19 19.33 21.21 68.13
CA THR A 19 18.94 22.15 67.09
C THR A 19 20.20 22.68 66.42
N ILE A 20 20.40 22.40 65.13
CA ILE A 20 21.39 23.10 64.32
C ILE A 20 20.65 23.79 63.17
N SER A 21 20.91 25.10 63.09
CA SER A 21 20.39 26.05 62.13
C SER A 21 20.84 25.73 60.70
N TYR A 22 19.93 25.82 59.73
CA TYR A 22 20.21 25.70 58.30
C TYR A 22 20.73 27.02 57.70
N PRO A 23 21.56 26.97 56.65
CA PRO A 23 21.50 27.91 55.54
C PRO A 23 20.91 27.25 54.27
N PRO A 24 20.29 28.04 53.36
CA PRO A 24 19.53 27.53 52.23
C PRO A 24 20.47 27.20 51.08
N LEU A 25 20.65 25.92 50.77
CA LEU A 25 21.30 25.52 49.53
C LEU A 25 20.35 24.61 48.77
N ILE A 26 19.68 25.25 47.81
CA ILE A 26 19.33 24.75 46.48
C ILE A 26 18.95 23.27 46.49
N ASN A 27 17.65 23.03 46.36
CA ASN A 27 17.06 21.75 46.03
C ASN A 27 17.60 21.29 44.65
N VAL A 28 18.80 20.70 44.62
CA VAL A 28 19.27 19.87 43.51
C VAL A 28 18.59 18.51 43.66
N PHE A 29 17.27 18.47 43.50
CA PHE A 29 16.59 17.22 43.21
C PHE A 29 16.58 17.06 41.70
N LEU A 30 17.72 16.58 41.19
CA LEU A 30 17.69 15.67 40.06
C LEU A 30 16.67 14.60 40.45
N GLN A 31 15.48 14.61 39.82
CA GLN A 31 14.58 13.49 39.88
C GLN A 31 15.33 12.31 39.26
N PHE A 32 16.02 11.54 40.11
CA PHE A 32 16.47 10.20 39.77
C PHE A 32 15.20 9.40 39.54
N TRP A 33 14.74 9.42 38.29
CA TRP A 33 13.76 8.46 37.83
C TRP A 33 14.30 7.09 38.22
N THR A 34 13.55 6.37 39.04
CA THR A 34 13.94 5.03 39.47
C THR A 34 14.07 4.17 38.21
N ILE A 35 14.97 3.18 38.23
CA ILE A 35 15.17 2.28 37.06
C ILE A 35 13.84 1.70 36.56
N LYS A 36 12.87 1.50 37.46
CA LYS A 36 11.52 1.04 37.15
C LYS A 36 10.72 2.03 36.30
N GLU A 37 10.82 3.31 36.61
CA GLU A 37 10.17 4.36 35.83
C GLU A 37 10.84 4.41 34.44
N VAL A 38 12.18 4.46 34.36
CA VAL A 38 12.91 4.50 33.07
C VAL A 38 12.55 3.33 32.17
N LEU A 39 12.49 2.11 32.72
CA LEU A 39 12.04 0.94 31.98
C LEU A 39 10.58 1.06 31.50
N ALA A 40 9.67 1.58 32.32
CA ALA A 40 8.27 1.77 31.94
C ALA A 40 8.11 2.77 30.78
N ALA A 41 8.86 3.87 30.77
CA ALA A 41 8.83 4.81 29.65
C ALA A 41 9.40 4.20 28.36
N LEU A 42 10.49 3.43 28.47
CA LEU A 42 11.10 2.77 27.31
C LEU A 42 10.18 1.68 26.73
N THR A 43 9.50 0.88 27.55
CA THR A 43 8.55 -0.13 27.05
C THR A 43 7.32 0.52 26.42
N SER A 44 6.79 1.61 26.97
CA SER A 44 5.70 2.37 26.34
C SER A 44 6.11 2.98 25.01
N LEU A 45 7.33 3.52 24.89
CA LEU A 45 7.84 4.07 23.63
C LEU A 45 8.06 2.97 22.57
N ILE A 46 8.60 1.82 22.96
CA ILE A 46 8.77 0.67 22.07
C ILE A 46 7.40 0.13 21.62
N LEU A 47 6.42 0.03 22.52
CA LEU A 47 5.07 -0.41 22.17
C LEU A 47 4.39 0.56 21.20
N LEU A 48 4.54 1.88 21.41
CA LEU A 48 4.06 2.91 20.48
C LEU A 48 4.74 2.82 19.11
N LEU A 49 6.04 2.57 19.05
CA LEU A 49 6.78 2.39 17.79
C LEU A 49 6.36 1.10 17.07
N LEU A 50 6.17 -0.01 17.80
CA LEU A 50 5.66 -1.27 17.23
C LEU A 50 4.23 -1.14 16.72
N LEU A 51 3.37 -0.39 17.42
CA LEU A 51 2.03 -0.06 16.95
C LEU A 51 2.08 0.86 15.73
N ALA A 52 2.99 1.85 15.68
CA ALA A 52 3.14 2.72 14.51
C ALA A 52 3.62 1.96 13.27
N VAL A 53 4.47 0.95 13.42
CA VAL A 53 4.88 0.05 12.32
C VAL A 53 3.70 -0.85 11.90
N TRP A 54 2.93 -1.39 12.85
CA TRP A 54 1.75 -2.20 12.56
C TRP A 54 0.63 -1.39 11.87
N PHE A 55 0.36 -0.17 12.31
CA PHE A 55 -0.69 0.68 11.74
C PHE A 55 -0.22 1.47 10.51
N GLY A 56 1.07 1.76 10.37
CA GLY A 56 1.64 2.59 9.29
C GLY A 56 2.14 1.82 8.07
N CYS A 57 2.38 0.50 8.17
CA CYS A 57 2.95 -0.30 7.07
C CYS A 57 1.91 -0.94 6.14
N TYR A 58 0.60 -0.82 6.43
CA TYR A 58 -0.44 -1.34 5.54
C TYR A 58 -1.03 -0.24 4.66
N THR A 59 -0.20 0.40 3.84
CA THR A 59 -0.74 1.11 2.67
C THR A 59 -1.18 0.07 1.66
N LYS A 60 -2.44 -0.35 1.73
CA LYS A 60 -3.05 -1.16 0.67
C LYS A 60 -2.95 -0.32 -0.61
N ALA A 61 -2.21 -0.81 -1.60
CA ALA A 61 -2.13 -0.15 -2.91
C ALA A 61 -3.56 0.15 -3.37
N THR A 62 -3.86 1.43 -3.57
CA THR A 62 -5.19 1.86 -4.02
C THR A 62 -5.30 1.46 -5.48
N THR A 63 -6.01 0.36 -5.73
CA THR A 63 -6.40 -0.05 -7.08
C THR A 63 -7.13 1.11 -7.75
N MET A 64 -6.61 1.54 -8.90
CA MET A 64 -7.22 2.58 -9.71
C MET A 64 -8.18 1.95 -10.71
N SER A 65 -9.40 2.50 -10.78
CA SER A 65 -10.36 2.21 -11.85
C SER A 65 -10.56 3.48 -12.66
N VAL A 66 -10.15 3.45 -13.93
CA VAL A 66 -10.35 4.56 -14.88
C VAL A 66 -11.39 4.16 -15.92
N THR A 67 -12.03 5.10 -16.59
CA THR A 67 -12.91 4.78 -17.74
C THR A 67 -12.17 4.85 -19.06
N VAL A 68 -11.02 5.52 -19.07
CA VAL A 68 -10.22 5.83 -20.24
C VAL A 68 -8.74 5.84 -19.83
N LEU A 69 -7.88 5.25 -20.67
CA LEU A 69 -6.43 5.32 -20.53
C LEU A 69 -5.87 6.21 -21.65
N GLU A 70 -5.34 7.36 -21.29
CA GLU A 70 -4.79 8.35 -22.22
C GLU A 70 -3.29 8.12 -22.48
N ASN A 71 -2.75 8.80 -23.49
CA ASN A 71 -1.32 8.78 -23.79
C ASN A 71 -0.44 9.10 -22.57
N GLY A 72 0.59 8.29 -22.34
CA GLY A 72 1.54 8.40 -21.23
C GLY A 72 1.02 7.82 -19.92
N SER A 73 -0.25 7.39 -19.87
CA SER A 73 -0.82 6.74 -18.70
C SER A 73 -0.35 5.30 -18.59
N GLU A 74 -0.34 4.81 -17.36
CA GLU A 74 0.09 3.46 -17.04
C GLU A 74 -0.87 2.83 -16.03
N LEU A 75 -1.14 1.54 -16.21
CA LEU A 75 -1.84 0.70 -15.25
C LEU A 75 -0.84 -0.26 -14.60
N LYS A 76 -0.93 -0.38 -13.28
CA LYS A 76 -0.22 -1.41 -12.51
C LYS A 76 -1.13 -2.60 -12.27
N ARG A 77 -0.54 -3.71 -11.84
CA ARG A 77 -1.31 -4.90 -11.46
C ARG A 77 -2.33 -4.55 -10.36
N GLY A 78 -3.56 -4.98 -10.58
CA GLY A 78 -4.73 -4.64 -9.79
C GLY A 78 -5.57 -3.53 -10.42
N ASP A 79 -4.99 -2.63 -11.22
CA ASP A 79 -5.72 -1.52 -11.84
C ASP A 79 -6.62 -2.00 -12.98
N SER A 80 -7.63 -1.18 -13.29
CA SER A 80 -8.68 -1.54 -14.22
C SER A 80 -9.17 -0.39 -15.08
N VAL A 81 -9.68 -0.74 -16.25
CA VAL A 81 -10.50 0.14 -17.10
C VAL A 81 -11.95 -0.32 -17.03
N LEU A 82 -12.87 0.56 -16.66
CA LEU A 82 -14.31 0.30 -16.61
C LEU A 82 -15.00 0.83 -17.86
N SER A 83 -16.03 0.11 -18.32
CA SER A 83 -16.96 0.67 -19.30
C SER A 83 -17.77 1.81 -18.69
N LYS A 84 -18.36 2.66 -19.54
CA LYS A 84 -19.15 3.82 -19.07
C LYS A 84 -20.36 3.40 -18.26
N ASN A 85 -21.00 2.30 -18.65
CA ASN A 85 -22.12 1.71 -17.93
C ASN A 85 -21.69 0.88 -16.69
N SER A 86 -20.39 0.76 -16.41
CA SER A 86 -19.81 -0.02 -15.30
C SER A 86 -20.20 -1.51 -15.28
N GLN A 87 -20.63 -2.07 -16.40
CA GLN A 87 -20.95 -3.50 -16.53
C GLN A 87 -19.76 -4.35 -16.99
N TRP A 88 -18.74 -3.72 -17.56
CA TRP A 88 -17.54 -4.38 -18.05
C TRP A 88 -16.31 -3.82 -17.37
N ILE A 89 -15.34 -4.69 -17.15
CA ILE A 89 -14.06 -4.36 -16.54
C ILE A 89 -12.92 -5.02 -17.30
N ALA A 90 -11.93 -4.24 -17.72
CA ALA A 90 -10.65 -4.73 -18.20
C ALA A 90 -9.65 -4.61 -17.04
N LEU A 91 -9.27 -5.74 -16.46
CA LEU A 91 -8.46 -5.81 -15.25
C LEU A 91 -7.05 -6.27 -15.61
N PHE A 92 -6.04 -5.51 -15.17
CA PHE A 92 -4.66 -5.99 -15.20
C PHE A 92 -4.39 -6.81 -13.95
N GLN A 93 -4.39 -8.12 -14.08
CA GLN A 93 -4.39 -9.05 -12.97
C GLN A 93 -3.02 -9.18 -12.29
N GLN A 94 -3.01 -9.71 -11.07
CA GLN A 94 -1.78 -9.89 -10.30
C GLN A 94 -0.82 -10.94 -10.88
N ASP A 95 -1.34 -11.84 -11.71
CA ASP A 95 -0.58 -12.86 -12.42
C ASP A 95 0.04 -12.36 -13.74
N GLY A 96 -0.17 -11.09 -14.08
CA GLY A 96 0.35 -10.46 -15.29
C GLY A 96 -0.54 -10.65 -16.52
N ASN A 97 -1.76 -11.17 -16.39
CA ASN A 97 -2.70 -11.22 -17.50
C ASN A 97 -3.58 -9.95 -17.55
N PHE A 98 -3.91 -9.46 -18.74
CA PHE A 98 -4.88 -8.38 -18.90
C PHE A 98 -6.15 -8.95 -19.52
N VAL A 99 -7.25 -8.85 -18.78
CA VAL A 99 -8.46 -9.64 -19.07
C VAL A 99 -9.69 -8.75 -19.00
N VAL A 100 -10.55 -8.89 -20.00
CA VAL A 100 -11.87 -8.25 -20.06
C VAL A 100 -12.92 -9.19 -19.48
N TYR A 101 -13.70 -8.68 -18.54
CA TYR A 101 -14.77 -9.39 -17.86
C TYR A 101 -16.11 -8.67 -18.01
N ARG A 102 -17.18 -9.47 -17.98
CA ARG A 102 -18.52 -9.02 -17.57
C ARG A 102 -18.95 -9.77 -16.33
N THR A 103 -19.16 -11.08 -16.51
CA THR A 103 -19.38 -12.07 -15.45
C THR A 103 -18.31 -13.15 -15.53
N GLU A 104 -17.95 -13.52 -16.76
CA GLU A 104 -16.87 -14.46 -17.12
C GLU A 104 -15.80 -13.73 -17.95
N PRO A 105 -14.58 -14.28 -18.06
CA PRO A 105 -13.55 -13.71 -18.93
C PRO A 105 -13.96 -13.85 -20.39
N MET A 106 -14.01 -12.73 -21.11
CA MET A 106 -14.43 -12.69 -22.52
C MET A 106 -13.25 -12.50 -23.47
N TRP A 107 -12.18 -11.86 -23.02
CA TRP A 107 -10.94 -11.68 -23.79
C TRP A 107 -9.76 -11.60 -22.83
N ALA A 108 -8.59 -12.10 -23.25
CA ALA A 108 -7.34 -12.00 -22.51
C ALA A 108 -6.14 -11.74 -23.43
N SER A 109 -5.10 -11.11 -22.89
CA SER A 109 -3.80 -10.95 -23.56
C SER A 109 -2.96 -12.23 -23.59
N ASP A 110 -3.36 -13.25 -22.82
CA ASP A 110 -2.66 -14.53 -22.66
C ASP A 110 -1.20 -14.36 -22.22
N THR A 111 -0.96 -13.42 -21.30
CA THR A 111 0.38 -13.08 -20.77
C THR A 111 0.65 -13.66 -19.38
N PHE A 112 -0.19 -14.59 -18.93
CA PHE A 112 0.00 -15.31 -17.67
C PHE A 112 1.41 -15.93 -17.60
N GLY A 113 2.13 -15.67 -16.51
CA GLY A 113 3.48 -16.19 -16.28
C GLY A 113 4.58 -15.51 -17.11
N MET A 114 4.26 -14.51 -17.92
CA MET A 114 5.24 -13.71 -18.67
C MET A 114 5.76 -12.50 -17.89
N ASP A 115 5.45 -12.41 -16.60
CA ASP A 115 5.92 -11.38 -15.66
C ASP A 115 5.67 -9.88 -15.97
N PRO A 116 4.70 -9.43 -16.80
CA PRO A 116 4.48 -8.00 -16.99
C PRO A 116 4.02 -7.35 -15.69
N THR A 117 4.57 -6.18 -15.35
CA THR A 117 4.27 -5.43 -14.12
C THR A 117 3.56 -4.12 -14.40
N ARG A 118 3.59 -3.65 -15.65
CA ARG A 118 2.94 -2.42 -16.08
C ARG A 118 2.38 -2.52 -17.49
N LEU A 119 1.20 -1.93 -17.71
CA LEU A 119 0.57 -1.75 -19.00
C LEU A 119 0.56 -0.24 -19.31
N CYS A 120 1.25 0.17 -20.37
CA CYS A 120 1.49 1.58 -20.69
C CYS A 120 0.89 1.94 -22.06
N MET A 121 0.14 3.04 -22.10
CA MET A 121 -0.25 3.69 -23.35
C MET A 121 0.88 4.62 -23.79
N GLN A 122 1.62 4.23 -24.82
CA GLN A 122 2.80 4.97 -25.26
C GLN A 122 2.45 6.24 -26.06
N GLY A 123 3.46 7.12 -26.13
CA GLY A 123 3.50 8.36 -26.91
C GLY A 123 3.06 8.23 -28.37
N ASP A 124 3.38 7.09 -28.97
CA ASP A 124 3.18 6.73 -30.37
C ASP A 124 1.87 5.97 -30.63
N CYS A 125 0.97 5.95 -29.64
CA CYS A 125 -0.28 5.20 -29.59
C CYS A 125 -0.14 3.68 -29.58
N ASN A 126 1.02 3.11 -29.22
CA ASN A 126 1.15 1.69 -28.96
C ASN A 126 0.80 1.35 -27.50
N LEU A 127 -0.06 0.36 -27.29
CA LEU A 127 -0.35 -0.15 -25.96
C LEU A 127 0.58 -1.33 -25.68
N VAL A 128 1.39 -1.23 -24.63
CA VAL A 128 2.48 -2.20 -24.37
C VAL A 128 2.50 -2.64 -22.90
N MET A 129 2.67 -3.94 -22.67
CA MET A 129 3.00 -4.49 -21.37
C MET A 129 4.50 -4.66 -21.22
N TYR A 130 5.02 -4.16 -20.11
CA TYR A 130 6.42 -4.27 -19.73
C TYR A 130 6.57 -5.00 -18.41
N ASN A 131 7.71 -5.66 -18.23
CA ASN A 131 8.15 -6.16 -16.94
C ASN A 131 9.07 -5.16 -16.22
N ASP A 132 9.61 -5.54 -15.05
CA ASP A 132 10.49 -4.68 -14.24
C ASP A 132 11.87 -4.44 -14.87
N GLU A 133 12.24 -5.19 -15.91
CA GLU A 133 13.45 -4.98 -16.70
C GLU A 133 13.20 -4.09 -17.94
N ASP A 134 12.01 -3.48 -18.03
CA ASP A 134 11.55 -2.70 -19.19
C ASP A 134 11.54 -3.49 -20.52
N LYS A 135 11.45 -4.82 -20.44
CA LYS A 135 11.27 -5.67 -21.62
C LYS A 135 9.79 -5.76 -22.00
N PRO A 136 9.43 -5.51 -23.27
CA PRO A 136 8.07 -5.69 -23.73
C PRO A 136 7.71 -7.18 -23.68
N ARG A 137 6.52 -7.49 -23.17
CA ARG A 137 5.96 -8.84 -23.09
C ARG A 137 4.75 -9.03 -23.99
N TRP A 138 4.06 -7.93 -24.28
CA TRP A 138 2.91 -7.90 -25.17
C TRP A 138 2.68 -6.48 -25.70
N HIS A 139 2.17 -6.33 -26.92
CA HIS A 139 1.78 -5.04 -27.48
C HIS A 139 0.69 -5.14 -28.56
N THR A 140 0.00 -4.03 -28.85
CA THR A 140 -1.01 -3.96 -29.93
C THR A 140 -0.42 -3.71 -31.32
N ASN A 141 0.87 -3.36 -31.42
CA ASN A 141 1.56 -3.10 -32.71
C ASN A 141 0.95 -1.94 -33.51
N THR A 142 0.61 -0.87 -32.80
CA THR A 142 -0.14 0.26 -33.36
C THR A 142 0.66 1.57 -33.49
N SER A 143 1.99 1.53 -33.29
CA SER A 143 2.92 2.68 -33.32
C SER A 143 3.10 3.40 -34.67
N LYS A 144 2.11 3.35 -35.57
CA LYS A 144 2.27 3.80 -36.96
C LYS A 144 2.07 5.31 -37.11
N GLY A 145 3.13 6.04 -37.45
CA GLY A 145 3.09 7.47 -37.79
C GLY A 145 2.86 8.40 -36.58
N GLY A 146 2.86 9.72 -36.81
CA GLY A 146 2.62 10.71 -35.74
C GLY A 146 1.23 10.58 -35.10
N CYS A 147 1.12 10.95 -33.83
CA CYS A 147 -0.11 10.85 -33.03
C CYS A 147 -0.31 12.15 -32.25
N LYS A 148 -1.51 12.73 -32.24
CA LYS A 148 -1.82 13.84 -31.32
C LYS A 148 -2.47 13.30 -30.05
N THR A 149 -3.41 12.36 -30.19
CA THR A 149 -4.11 11.73 -29.08
C THR A 149 -4.21 10.21 -29.24
N CYS A 150 -3.96 9.50 -28.14
CA CYS A 150 -4.12 8.05 -28.02
C CYS A 150 -5.06 7.78 -26.86
N VAL A 151 -6.08 6.97 -27.09
CA VAL A 151 -7.09 6.69 -26.08
C VAL A 151 -7.48 5.23 -26.15
N LEU A 152 -7.26 4.47 -25.06
CA LEU A 152 -7.87 3.16 -24.88
C LEU A 152 -9.12 3.32 -24.02
N SER A 153 -10.23 2.74 -24.47
CA SER A 153 -11.48 2.71 -23.74
C SER A 153 -12.13 1.34 -23.83
N LEU A 154 -12.80 0.92 -22.75
CA LEU A 154 -13.66 -0.26 -22.76
C LEU A 154 -15.09 0.16 -23.14
N THR A 155 -15.63 -0.43 -24.20
CA THR A 155 -16.99 -0.12 -24.66
C THR A 155 -18.05 -0.79 -23.78
N ASP A 156 -19.30 -0.34 -23.90
CA ASP A 156 -20.43 -0.91 -23.15
C ASP A 156 -20.85 -2.29 -23.71
N GLU A 157 -20.24 -2.71 -24.81
CA GLU A 157 -20.34 -4.02 -25.47
C GLU A 157 -19.19 -4.98 -25.08
N GLY A 158 -18.24 -4.54 -24.26
CA GLY A 158 -17.14 -5.38 -23.78
C GLY A 158 -15.92 -5.46 -24.70
N GLN A 159 -15.74 -4.47 -25.58
CA GLN A 159 -14.62 -4.40 -26.49
C GLN A 159 -13.60 -3.38 -25.98
N LEU A 160 -12.32 -3.75 -25.91
CA LEU A 160 -11.23 -2.81 -25.71
C LEU A 160 -10.90 -2.18 -27.05
N VAL A 161 -11.12 -0.87 -27.14
CA VAL A 161 -10.92 -0.11 -28.38
C VAL A 161 -9.83 0.92 -28.16
N LEU A 162 -8.83 0.88 -29.04
CA LEU A 162 -7.76 1.85 -29.10
C LEU A 162 -8.02 2.84 -30.24
N LYS A 163 -8.12 4.11 -29.90
CA LYS A 163 -8.32 5.21 -30.86
C LYS A 163 -7.10 6.10 -30.93
N LYS A 164 -6.70 6.40 -32.16
CA LYS A 164 -5.69 7.38 -32.53
C LYS A 164 -6.37 8.54 -33.21
N ASP A 165 -6.25 9.75 -32.66
CA ASP A 165 -6.85 10.97 -33.23
C ASP A 165 -8.36 10.82 -33.52
N GLY A 166 -9.06 10.03 -32.70
CA GLY A 166 -10.49 9.71 -32.83
C GLY A 166 -10.82 8.53 -33.76
N GLN A 167 -9.85 8.02 -34.53
CA GLN A 167 -10.00 6.85 -35.39
C GLN A 167 -9.63 5.57 -34.65
N GLU A 168 -10.47 4.54 -34.75
CA GLU A 168 -10.14 3.20 -34.25
C GLU A 168 -8.99 2.58 -35.04
N ILE A 169 -7.99 2.08 -34.32
CA ILE A 169 -6.78 1.46 -34.88
C ILE A 169 -6.54 0.03 -34.39
N TRP A 170 -7.20 -0.37 -33.29
CA TRP A 170 -7.14 -1.73 -32.74
C TRP A 170 -8.37 -2.00 -31.88
N ASN A 171 -8.85 -3.24 -31.91
CA ASN A 171 -10.04 -3.69 -31.18
C ASN A 171 -9.87 -5.15 -30.75
N SER A 172 -10.16 -5.44 -29.48
CA SER A 172 -10.03 -6.78 -28.91
C SER A 172 -10.96 -7.82 -29.52
N ASP A 173 -12.04 -7.40 -30.20
CA ASP A 173 -13.00 -8.30 -30.84
C ASP A 173 -12.39 -9.16 -31.96
N HIS A 174 -11.34 -8.63 -32.61
CA HIS A 174 -10.69 -9.28 -33.75
C HIS A 174 -9.17 -9.32 -33.65
N ASP A 175 -8.60 -8.96 -32.49
CA ASP A 175 -7.16 -8.89 -32.29
C ASP A 175 -6.79 -9.24 -30.83
N HIS A 176 -5.75 -10.06 -30.66
CA HIS A 176 -5.23 -10.50 -29.36
C HIS A 176 -3.91 -9.83 -28.99
N GLY A 177 -3.44 -8.89 -29.80
CA GLY A 177 -2.10 -8.31 -29.75
C GLY A 177 -1.00 -9.32 -30.09
N MET A 178 0.23 -8.92 -29.79
CA MET A 178 1.45 -9.66 -30.12
C MET A 178 2.33 -9.79 -28.87
N LYS A 179 3.10 -10.88 -28.77
CA LYS A 179 4.03 -11.17 -27.67
C LYS A 179 5.47 -11.00 -28.12
#